data_AF-A0A1K2IME0-F1
#
_entry.id   AF-A0A1K2IME0-F1
#
_cell.length_a   1.000
_cell.length_b   1.000
_cell.length_c   1.000
_cell.angle_alpha   90.00
_cell.angle_beta   90.00
_cell.angle_gamma   90.00
#
_symmetry.space_group_name_H-M   'P 1'
#
loop_
_entity.id
_entity.type
_entity.pdbx_description
1 polymer ?
#
loop_
_entity_poly.entity_id
_entity_poly.type
_entity_poly.pdbx_seq_one_letter_code
_entity_poly.pdbx_strand_id
1 'polypeptide(L)'
;MKDKLKILNEEFKEKTFDLLQPNKSQFINHLKNHKEEYLKLNELQRFVAIGKYVDYLSFYKDDEVISVIKNLGLVKYTPKIFVCYLDIFNSLDKYQEETKYLYPYETIWGFYTLHSSSVIKEKMALDFNMDLAAIAGRVNRQINNLNFPPFLKEVIEENQNLFELIKKEIPNYKINISEKNPFTSIAHTIKYSHKNELYNLYMFLVDFNKKVGFIKFYEPDFKVEFYDLLEIVLREKSIIDYTDERIKEYKTLRRFKIKQVERLILS
;
A
#
# COMPACT_ATOMS: atom_id res chain seq x y z
N MET A 1 23.85 -6.87 15.44
CA MET A 1 22.38 -6.84 15.20
C MET A 1 22.09 -6.61 13.73
N LYS A 2 22.71 -5.60 13.08
CA LYS A 2 22.61 -5.39 11.62
C LYS A 2 22.90 -6.66 10.79
N ASP A 3 23.97 -7.42 11.10
CA ASP A 3 24.28 -8.64 10.35
C ASP A 3 23.20 -9.72 10.48
N LYS A 4 22.62 -9.88 11.68
CA LYS A 4 21.48 -10.79 11.89
C LYS A 4 20.26 -10.35 11.10
N LEU A 5 19.99 -9.04 11.08
CA LEU A 5 18.89 -8.50 10.28
C LEU A 5 19.14 -8.69 8.78
N LYS A 6 20.39 -8.54 8.31
CA LYS A 6 20.76 -8.79 6.92
C LYS A 6 20.43 -10.22 6.52
N ILE A 7 20.79 -11.21 7.34
CA ILE A 7 20.42 -12.61 7.10
C ILE A 7 18.90 -12.79 7.02
N LEU A 8 18.14 -12.26 8.00
CA LEU A 8 16.68 -12.36 7.99
C LEU A 8 16.04 -11.68 6.77
N ASN A 9 16.58 -10.53 6.36
CA ASN A 9 16.12 -9.79 5.19
C ASN A 9 16.39 -10.56 3.89
N GLU A 10 17.56 -11.20 3.76
CA GLU A 10 17.88 -12.07 2.62
C GLU A 10 16.96 -13.29 2.58
N GLU A 11 16.77 -14.00 3.69
CA GLU A 11 15.86 -15.15 3.77
C GLU A 11 14.42 -14.77 3.38
N PHE A 12 13.94 -13.60 3.83
CA PHE A 12 12.62 -13.10 3.47
C PHE A 12 12.54 -12.73 1.98
N LYS A 13 13.58 -12.10 1.44
CA LYS A 13 13.68 -11.73 0.02
C LYS A 13 13.61 -12.95 -0.89
N GLU A 14 14.39 -13.99 -0.59
CA GLU A 14 14.38 -15.27 -1.32
C GLU A 14 13.00 -15.91 -1.31
N LYS A 15 12.38 -16.07 -0.13
CA LYS A 15 11.02 -16.60 0.00
C LYS A 15 9.99 -15.79 -0.80
N THR A 16 10.12 -14.46 -0.78
CA THR A 16 9.24 -13.58 -1.53
C THR A 16 9.42 -13.77 -3.03
N PHE A 17 10.65 -13.93 -3.52
CA PHE A 17 10.93 -14.14 -4.93
C PHE A 17 10.39 -15.49 -5.43
N ASP A 18 10.55 -16.55 -4.63
CA ASP A 18 9.99 -17.87 -4.92
C ASP A 18 8.47 -17.85 -5.01
N LEU A 19 7.81 -17.00 -4.20
CA LEU A 19 6.36 -16.78 -4.28
C LEU A 19 5.97 -15.88 -5.46
N LEU A 20 6.82 -14.93 -5.85
CA LEU A 20 6.51 -13.98 -6.91
C LEU A 20 6.59 -14.62 -8.31
N GLN A 21 7.72 -15.24 -8.64
CA GLN A 21 7.98 -15.67 -10.01
C GLN A 21 6.95 -16.65 -10.63
N PRO A 22 6.53 -17.75 -9.96
CA PRO A 22 5.64 -18.73 -10.58
C PRO A 22 4.23 -18.17 -10.85
N ASN A 23 3.77 -17.30 -9.95
CA ASN A 23 2.42 -16.76 -9.95
C ASN A 23 2.20 -15.72 -11.06
N LYS A 24 3.25 -15.04 -11.54
CA LYS A 24 3.15 -14.10 -12.67
C LYS A 24 2.50 -14.76 -13.88
N SER A 25 3.07 -15.88 -14.35
CA SER A 25 2.60 -16.59 -15.53
C SER A 25 1.19 -17.14 -15.34
N GLN A 26 0.88 -17.65 -14.15
CA GLN A 26 -0.45 -18.13 -13.81
C GLN A 26 -1.51 -17.02 -13.93
N PHE A 27 -1.23 -15.83 -13.40
CA PHE A 27 -2.19 -14.72 -13.44
C PHE A 27 -2.31 -14.12 -14.84
N ILE A 28 -1.21 -13.99 -15.58
CA ILE A 28 -1.25 -13.59 -16.99
C ILE A 28 -2.13 -14.53 -17.81
N ASN A 29 -1.91 -15.85 -17.68
CA ASN A 29 -2.67 -16.85 -18.42
C ASN A 29 -4.15 -16.83 -18.02
N HIS A 30 -4.45 -16.69 -16.72
CA HIS A 30 -5.83 -16.58 -16.25
C HIS A 30 -6.54 -15.37 -16.86
N LEU A 31 -5.92 -14.19 -16.82
CA LEU A 31 -6.49 -12.96 -17.37
C LEU A 31 -6.66 -13.01 -18.89
N LYS A 32 -5.69 -13.61 -19.62
CA LYS A 32 -5.80 -13.80 -21.07
C LYS A 32 -6.95 -14.74 -21.44
N ASN A 33 -7.09 -15.86 -20.74
CA ASN A 33 -8.10 -16.88 -21.04
C ASN A 33 -9.54 -16.42 -20.73
N HIS A 34 -9.73 -15.57 -19.71
CA HIS A 34 -11.04 -15.08 -19.30
C HIS A 34 -11.31 -13.63 -19.75
N LYS A 35 -10.48 -13.07 -20.64
CA LYS A 35 -10.58 -11.67 -21.09
C LYS A 35 -11.98 -11.32 -21.59
N GLU A 36 -12.52 -12.12 -22.51
CA GLU A 36 -13.82 -11.85 -23.15
C GLU A 36 -14.98 -11.92 -22.15
N GLU A 37 -14.85 -12.72 -21.08
CA GLU A 37 -15.82 -12.76 -19.99
C GLU A 37 -15.75 -11.49 -19.15
N TYR A 38 -14.55 -11.04 -18.78
CA TYR A 38 -14.37 -9.80 -18.04
C TYR A 38 -14.83 -8.57 -18.80
N LEU A 39 -14.63 -8.54 -20.13
CA LEU A 39 -15.08 -7.43 -20.97
C LEU A 39 -16.61 -7.32 -21.07
N LYS A 40 -17.36 -8.39 -20.80
CA LYS A 40 -18.83 -8.37 -20.71
C LYS A 40 -19.35 -7.84 -19.38
N LEU A 41 -18.54 -7.88 -18.32
CA LEU A 41 -18.90 -7.34 -17.01
C LEU A 41 -19.00 -5.81 -17.06
N ASN A 42 -19.90 -5.25 -16.23
CA ASN A 42 -19.90 -3.81 -15.99
C ASN A 42 -18.64 -3.38 -15.24
N GLU A 43 -18.37 -2.07 -15.20
CA GLU A 43 -17.14 -1.48 -14.63
C GLU A 43 -16.88 -1.94 -13.18
N LEU A 44 -17.90 -1.91 -12.32
CA LEU A 44 -17.76 -2.31 -10.91
C LEU A 44 -17.49 -3.81 -10.77
N GLN A 45 -18.21 -4.64 -11.51
CA GLN A 45 -18.01 -6.09 -11.52
C GLN A 45 -16.61 -6.45 -12.02
N ARG A 46 -16.16 -5.81 -13.11
CA ARG A 46 -14.82 -6.00 -13.65
C ARG A 46 -13.76 -5.55 -12.65
N PHE A 47 -13.92 -4.36 -12.06
CA PHE A 47 -13.05 -3.83 -11.02
C PHE A 47 -12.80 -4.83 -9.89
N VAL A 48 -13.87 -5.44 -9.38
CA VAL A 48 -13.79 -6.47 -8.33
C VAL A 48 -13.16 -7.75 -8.87
N ALA A 49 -13.60 -8.25 -10.03
CA ALA A 49 -13.17 -9.53 -10.58
C ALA A 49 -11.68 -9.58 -10.93
N ILE A 50 -11.11 -8.48 -11.44
CA ILE A 50 -9.70 -8.45 -11.85
C ILE A 50 -8.76 -7.86 -10.78
N GLY A 51 -9.31 -7.19 -9.76
CA GLY A 51 -8.53 -6.36 -8.84
C GLY A 51 -7.35 -7.05 -8.18
N LYS A 52 -7.53 -8.28 -7.68
CA LYS A 52 -6.45 -9.07 -7.07
C LYS A 52 -5.31 -9.38 -8.05
N TYR A 53 -5.65 -9.70 -9.30
CA TYR A 53 -4.65 -10.00 -10.32
C TYR A 53 -3.88 -8.76 -10.72
N VAL A 54 -4.56 -7.63 -10.89
CA VAL A 54 -3.93 -6.35 -11.24
C VAL A 54 -3.00 -5.88 -10.13
N ASP A 55 -3.44 -5.96 -8.87
CA ASP A 55 -2.63 -5.62 -7.69
C ASP A 55 -1.34 -6.45 -7.65
N TYR A 56 -1.46 -7.76 -7.81
CA TYR A 56 -0.30 -8.62 -7.84
C TYR A 56 0.64 -8.35 -9.03
N LEU A 57 0.07 -8.23 -10.23
CA LEU A 57 0.85 -7.97 -11.45
C LEU A 57 1.47 -6.58 -11.45
N SER A 58 1.02 -5.66 -10.59
CA SER A 58 1.56 -4.31 -10.48
C SER A 58 3.01 -4.23 -9.99
N PHE A 59 3.57 -5.34 -9.51
CA PHE A 59 4.96 -5.50 -9.13
C PHE A 59 5.86 -5.98 -10.28
N TYR A 60 5.32 -6.07 -11.50
CA TYR A 60 6.04 -6.44 -12.71
C TYR A 60 5.88 -5.33 -13.75
N LYS A 61 6.96 -4.58 -13.99
CA LYS A 61 6.98 -3.48 -14.96
C LYS A 61 7.59 -3.95 -16.28
N ASP A 62 6.95 -4.92 -16.91
CA ASP A 62 7.33 -5.43 -18.24
C ASP A 62 6.19 -5.33 -19.25
N ASP A 63 6.55 -5.36 -20.53
CA ASP A 63 5.63 -5.08 -21.64
C ASP A 63 4.49 -6.09 -21.75
N GLU A 64 4.73 -7.37 -21.43
CA GLU A 64 3.69 -8.39 -21.47
C GLU A 64 2.60 -8.09 -20.43
N VAL A 65 3.00 -7.83 -19.18
CA VAL A 65 2.09 -7.50 -18.10
C VAL A 65 1.30 -6.24 -18.46
N ILE A 66 1.99 -5.18 -18.88
CA ILE A 66 1.35 -3.92 -19.25
C ILE A 66 0.34 -4.13 -20.39
N SER A 67 0.66 -4.96 -21.39
CA SER A 67 -0.25 -5.27 -22.49
C SER A 67 -1.50 -6.01 -22.01
N VAL A 68 -1.37 -7.00 -21.13
CA VAL A 68 -2.50 -7.76 -20.58
C VAL A 68 -3.44 -6.83 -19.80
N ILE A 69 -2.87 -5.96 -18.97
CA ILE A 69 -3.65 -5.01 -18.16
C ILE A 69 -4.39 -4.00 -19.04
N LYS A 70 -3.73 -3.45 -20.07
CA LYS A 70 -4.37 -2.56 -21.04
C LYS A 70 -5.53 -3.23 -21.77
N ASN A 71 -5.40 -4.51 -22.12
CA ASN A 71 -6.44 -5.28 -22.80
C ASN A 71 -7.72 -5.50 -21.96
N LEU A 72 -7.68 -5.22 -20.65
CA LEU A 72 -8.84 -5.26 -19.74
C LEU A 72 -9.53 -3.89 -19.58
N GLY A 73 -9.03 -2.86 -20.27
CA GLY A 73 -9.53 -1.49 -20.21
C GLY A 73 -8.79 -0.56 -19.24
N LEU A 74 -7.68 -1.03 -18.64
CA LEU A 74 -6.85 -0.25 -17.71
C LEU A 74 -5.68 0.40 -18.43
N VAL A 75 -5.92 1.56 -19.06
CA VAL A 75 -4.99 2.11 -20.07
C VAL A 75 -4.23 3.35 -19.61
N LYS A 76 -4.87 4.28 -18.91
CA LYS A 76 -4.39 5.65 -18.75
C LYS A 76 -3.63 5.86 -17.45
N TYR A 77 -4.10 5.27 -16.35
CA TYR A 77 -3.59 5.56 -15.00
C TYR A 77 -2.92 4.33 -14.38
N THR A 78 -3.56 3.17 -14.41
CA THR A 78 -3.11 1.96 -13.69
C THR A 78 -1.72 1.49 -14.13
N PRO A 79 -1.40 1.34 -15.43
CA PRO A 79 -0.08 0.84 -15.81
C PRO A 79 1.09 1.78 -15.45
N LYS A 80 0.83 3.08 -15.27
CA LYS A 80 1.88 4.08 -15.02
C LYS A 80 2.50 3.96 -13.63
N ILE A 81 1.75 3.39 -12.69
CA ILE A 81 2.18 3.21 -11.30
C ILE A 81 2.75 1.81 -11.03
N PHE A 82 2.92 0.99 -12.08
CA PHE A 82 3.56 -0.32 -11.95
C PHE A 82 5.06 -0.14 -11.65
N VAL A 83 5.57 -1.04 -10.83
CA VAL A 83 6.94 -1.02 -10.31
C VAL A 83 7.55 -2.40 -10.50
N CYS A 84 8.87 -2.50 -10.46
CA CYS A 84 9.57 -3.78 -10.45
C CYS A 84 9.91 -4.13 -8.99
N TYR A 85 9.45 -5.28 -8.49
CA TYR A 85 9.79 -5.67 -7.11
C TYR A 85 11.31 -5.81 -6.89
N LEU A 86 12.07 -6.25 -7.92
CA LEU A 86 13.53 -6.36 -7.83
C LEU A 86 14.17 -5.00 -7.55
N ASP A 87 13.72 -3.94 -8.23
CA ASP A 87 14.24 -2.58 -8.03
C ASP A 87 13.96 -2.08 -6.61
N ILE A 88 12.84 -2.48 -6.03
CA ILE A 88 12.45 -2.13 -4.67
C ILE A 88 13.38 -2.80 -3.66
N PHE A 89 13.56 -4.12 -3.76
CA PHE A 89 14.48 -4.84 -2.86
C PHE A 89 15.93 -4.38 -3.03
N ASN A 90 16.39 -4.11 -4.26
CA ASN A 90 17.71 -3.53 -4.51
C ASN A 90 17.86 -2.14 -3.86
N SER A 91 16.80 -1.34 -3.84
CA SER A 91 16.80 -0.03 -3.17
C SER A 91 16.81 -0.18 -1.66
N LEU A 92 16.07 -1.16 -1.11
CA LEU A 92 16.07 -1.48 0.31
C LEU A 92 17.43 -2.04 0.78
N ASP A 93 18.11 -2.84 -0.04
CA ASP A 93 19.46 -3.36 0.22
C ASP A 93 20.43 -2.20 0.43
N LYS A 94 20.51 -1.28 -0.54
CA LYS A 94 21.35 -0.07 -0.45
C LYS A 94 20.98 0.80 0.75
N TYR A 95 19.68 1.05 0.93
CA TYR A 95 19.19 1.87 2.03
C TYR A 95 19.58 1.31 3.41
N GLN A 96 19.43 0.01 3.64
CA GLN A 96 19.77 -0.62 4.92
C GLN A 96 21.28 -0.58 5.23
N GLU A 97 22.14 -0.53 4.21
CA GLU A 97 23.59 -0.37 4.39
C GLU A 97 23.96 1.04 4.88
N GLU A 98 23.25 2.05 4.40
CA GLU A 98 23.51 3.47 4.69
C GLU A 98 22.84 3.97 5.98
N THR A 99 21.76 3.34 6.41
CA THR A 99 20.95 3.81 7.53
C THR A 99 21.55 3.48 8.89
N LYS A 100 21.25 4.30 9.90
CA LYS A 100 21.62 4.00 11.29
C LYS A 100 20.64 3.00 11.92
N TYR A 101 19.34 3.16 11.62
CA TYR A 101 18.28 2.32 12.18
C TYR A 101 18.11 0.99 11.43
N LEU A 102 17.36 0.09 12.05
CA LEU A 102 17.04 -1.24 11.57
C LEU A 102 15.70 -1.25 10.84
N TYR A 103 15.69 -1.82 9.64
CA TYR A 103 14.57 -1.83 8.70
C TYR A 103 14.27 -3.27 8.24
N PRO A 104 13.44 -4.03 9.00
CA PRO A 104 13.05 -5.38 8.62
C PRO A 104 12.19 -5.41 7.34
N TYR A 105 12.63 -6.17 6.34
CA TYR A 105 11.98 -6.20 5.03
C TYR A 105 10.59 -6.82 5.06
N GLU A 106 10.37 -7.82 5.91
CA GLU A 106 9.04 -8.42 6.07
C GLU A 106 7.99 -7.38 6.49
N THR A 107 8.33 -6.56 7.48
CA THR A 107 7.45 -5.47 7.94
C THR A 107 7.24 -4.42 6.86
N ILE A 108 8.32 -4.00 6.19
CA ILE A 108 8.25 -2.98 5.13
C ILE A 108 7.41 -3.48 3.96
N TRP A 109 7.69 -4.68 3.47
CA TRP A 109 6.98 -5.30 2.35
C TRP A 109 5.50 -5.53 2.68
N GLY A 110 5.19 -6.00 3.89
CA GLY A 110 3.80 -6.17 4.34
C GLY A 110 2.99 -4.87 4.24
N PHE A 111 3.47 -3.78 4.83
CA PHE A 111 2.77 -2.48 4.73
C PHE A 111 2.82 -1.88 3.32
N TYR A 112 3.92 -2.10 2.59
CA TYR A 112 4.05 -1.61 1.23
C TYR A 112 3.05 -2.27 0.27
N THR A 113 2.82 -3.58 0.38
CA THR A 113 1.81 -4.28 -0.42
C THR A 113 0.40 -3.81 -0.13
N LEU A 114 0.06 -3.53 1.13
CA LEU A 114 -1.24 -2.93 1.50
C LEU A 114 -1.41 -1.53 0.91
N HIS A 115 -0.42 -0.65 1.08
CA HIS A 115 -0.42 0.69 0.48
C HIS A 115 -0.53 0.63 -1.05
N SER A 116 0.26 -0.24 -1.67
CA SER A 116 0.26 -0.52 -3.10
C SER A 116 -1.14 -0.92 -3.60
N SER A 117 -1.80 -1.86 -2.91
CA SER A 117 -3.14 -2.32 -3.26
C SER A 117 -4.16 -1.18 -3.30
N SER A 118 -4.10 -0.29 -2.30
CA SER A 118 -4.95 0.90 -2.23
C SER A 118 -4.71 1.85 -3.40
N VAL A 119 -3.44 2.15 -3.71
CA VAL A 119 -3.08 3.01 -4.84
C VAL A 119 -3.52 2.40 -6.18
N ILE A 120 -3.34 1.09 -6.37
CA ILE A 120 -3.78 0.38 -7.57
C ILE A 120 -5.31 0.45 -7.74
N LYS A 121 -6.07 0.20 -6.67
CA LYS A 121 -7.53 0.33 -6.68
C LYS A 121 -7.97 1.74 -7.05
N GLU A 122 -7.28 2.77 -6.56
CA GLU A 122 -7.59 4.16 -6.94
C GLU A 122 -7.37 4.37 -8.45
N LYS A 123 -6.24 3.93 -9.02
CA LYS A 123 -5.95 4.13 -10.45
C LYS A 123 -6.83 3.27 -11.36
N MET A 124 -7.21 2.07 -10.92
CA MET A 124 -8.20 1.25 -11.61
C MET A 124 -9.56 1.95 -11.66
N ALA A 125 -9.99 2.56 -10.55
CA ALA A 125 -11.24 3.30 -10.52
C ALA A 125 -11.19 4.49 -11.49
N LEU A 126 -10.06 5.22 -11.58
CA LEU A 126 -9.89 6.29 -12.55
C LEU A 126 -9.94 5.80 -14.01
N ASP A 127 -9.34 4.66 -14.32
CA ASP A 127 -9.40 4.06 -15.66
C ASP A 127 -10.83 3.63 -16.03
N PHE A 128 -11.59 3.12 -15.07
CA PHE A 128 -13.00 2.76 -15.25
C PHE A 128 -13.98 3.92 -15.00
N ASN A 129 -13.50 5.16 -14.86
CA ASN A 129 -14.34 6.33 -14.59
C ASN A 129 -15.29 6.17 -13.39
N MET A 130 -14.85 5.45 -12.36
CA MET A 130 -15.59 5.15 -11.15
C MET A 130 -15.26 6.15 -10.04
N ASP A 131 -16.30 6.70 -9.40
CA ASP A 131 -16.16 7.42 -8.13
C ASP A 131 -16.38 6.45 -6.96
N LEU A 132 -15.28 5.99 -6.35
CA LEU A 132 -15.30 5.07 -5.21
C LEU A 132 -16.03 5.66 -3.99
N ALA A 133 -15.96 6.97 -3.76
CA ALA A 133 -16.64 7.61 -2.64
C ALA A 133 -18.15 7.65 -2.87
N ALA A 134 -18.59 7.98 -4.09
CA ALA A 134 -20.00 7.93 -4.47
C ALA A 134 -20.57 6.50 -4.42
N ILE A 135 -19.81 5.50 -4.88
CA ILE A 135 -20.17 4.09 -4.77
C ILE A 135 -20.32 3.70 -3.29
N ALA A 136 -19.33 3.99 -2.45
CA ALA A 136 -19.38 3.71 -1.02
C ALA A 136 -20.60 4.36 -0.33
N GLY A 137 -20.91 5.61 -0.65
CA GLY A 137 -22.09 6.30 -0.14
C GLY A 137 -23.41 5.63 -0.55
N ARG A 138 -23.51 5.11 -1.79
CA ARG A 138 -24.68 4.34 -2.24
C ARG A 138 -24.82 3.03 -1.47
N VAL A 139 -23.72 2.29 -1.30
CA VAL A 139 -23.73 1.00 -0.58
C VAL A 139 -24.11 1.20 0.89
N ASN A 140 -23.55 2.21 1.57
CA ASN A 140 -23.93 2.54 2.94
C ASN A 140 -25.43 2.86 3.10
N ARG A 141 -26.04 3.57 2.14
CA ARG A 141 -27.49 3.80 2.15
C ARG A 141 -28.30 2.50 2.00
N GLN A 142 -27.81 1.54 1.22
CA GLN A 142 -28.48 0.26 1.04
C GLN A 142 -28.46 -0.59 2.32
N ILE A 143 -27.33 -0.63 3.03
CA ILE A 143 -27.19 -1.34 4.33
C ILE A 143 -28.25 -0.86 5.32
N ASN A 144 -28.43 0.46 5.41
CA ASN A 144 -29.36 1.06 6.37
C ASN A 144 -30.84 0.83 6.00
N ASN A 145 -31.15 0.43 4.76
CA ASN A 145 -32.51 0.35 4.23
C ASN A 145 -33.08 -1.09 4.14
N LEU A 146 -32.60 -2.06 4.91
CA LEU A 146 -33.07 -3.47 4.99
C LEU A 146 -33.05 -4.28 3.66
N ASN A 147 -32.74 -3.66 2.52
CA ASN A 147 -32.62 -4.31 1.21
C ASN A 147 -31.18 -4.73 0.86
N PHE A 148 -30.28 -4.76 1.84
CA PHE A 148 -28.91 -5.19 1.65
C PHE A 148 -28.79 -6.71 1.89
N PRO A 149 -28.08 -7.47 1.03
CA PRO A 149 -27.95 -8.90 1.20
C PRO A 149 -27.39 -9.27 2.59
N PRO A 150 -28.05 -10.16 3.37
CA PRO A 150 -27.62 -10.51 4.72
C PRO A 150 -26.16 -10.98 4.80
N PHE A 151 -25.72 -11.82 3.86
CA PHE A 151 -24.34 -12.30 3.82
C PHE A 151 -23.31 -11.18 3.68
N LEU A 152 -23.61 -10.09 2.95
CA LEU A 152 -22.70 -8.96 2.85
C LEU A 152 -22.64 -8.16 4.14
N LYS A 153 -23.73 -8.17 4.92
CA LYS A 153 -23.75 -7.56 6.26
C LYS A 153 -22.87 -8.34 7.23
N GLU A 154 -22.98 -9.67 7.23
CA GLU A 154 -22.13 -10.56 8.03
C GLU A 154 -20.64 -10.33 7.72
N VAL A 155 -20.26 -10.26 6.45
CA VAL A 155 -18.87 -9.96 6.05
C VAL A 155 -18.38 -8.63 6.62
N ILE A 156 -19.23 -7.61 6.69
CA ILE A 156 -18.85 -6.30 7.26
C ILE A 156 -18.63 -6.42 8.77
N GLU A 157 -19.54 -7.10 9.47
CA GLU A 157 -19.46 -7.32 10.92
C GLU A 157 -18.21 -8.14 11.29
N GLU A 158 -17.89 -9.18 10.52
CA GLU A 158 -16.66 -9.97 10.69
C GLU A 158 -15.40 -9.11 10.52
N ASN A 159 -15.36 -8.26 9.48
CA ASN A 159 -14.24 -7.34 9.27
C ASN A 159 -14.10 -6.34 10.43
N GLN A 160 -15.21 -5.80 10.93
CA GLN A 160 -15.20 -4.90 12.08
C GLN A 160 -14.63 -5.59 13.33
N ASN A 161 -15.07 -6.81 13.62
CA ASN A 161 -14.54 -7.60 14.75
C ASN A 161 -13.04 -7.85 14.63
N LEU A 162 -12.56 -8.17 13.42
CA LEU A 162 -11.13 -8.32 13.16
C LEU A 162 -10.36 -7.02 13.42
N PHE A 163 -10.88 -5.86 13.01
CA PHE A 163 -10.21 -4.59 13.25
C PHE A 163 -10.15 -4.19 14.72
N GLU A 164 -11.21 -4.49 15.49
CA GLU A 164 -11.19 -4.27 16.94
C GLU A 164 -10.18 -5.20 17.64
N LEU A 165 -10.08 -6.47 17.20
CA LEU A 165 -9.03 -7.36 17.69
C LEU A 165 -7.63 -6.82 17.38
N ILE A 166 -7.39 -6.35 16.15
CA ILE A 166 -6.09 -5.78 15.75
C ILE A 166 -5.74 -4.56 16.62
N LYS A 167 -6.69 -3.65 16.86
CA LYS A 167 -6.45 -2.48 17.72
C LYS A 167 -6.14 -2.86 19.16
N LYS A 168 -6.78 -3.92 19.67
CA LYS A 168 -6.52 -4.44 21.01
C LYS A 168 -5.11 -5.01 21.14
N GLU A 169 -4.66 -5.79 20.16
CA GLU A 169 -3.32 -6.40 20.16
C GLU A 169 -2.22 -5.40 19.79
N ILE A 170 -2.56 -4.35 19.02
CA ILE A 170 -1.64 -3.31 18.57
C ILE A 170 -2.28 -1.94 18.88
N PRO A 171 -2.07 -1.40 20.10
CA PRO A 171 -2.78 -0.21 20.61
C PRO A 171 -2.65 1.08 19.79
N ASN A 172 -1.65 1.15 18.88
CA ASN A 172 -1.41 2.29 18.00
C ASN A 172 -1.71 1.99 16.52
N TYR A 173 -2.33 0.85 16.21
CA TYR A 173 -2.69 0.51 14.84
C TYR A 173 -3.81 1.42 14.35
N LYS A 174 -3.50 2.25 13.35
CA LYS A 174 -4.44 3.17 12.73
C LYS A 174 -5.24 2.42 11.66
N ILE A 175 -6.46 2.06 12.03
CA ILE A 175 -7.51 1.67 11.10
C ILE A 175 -8.84 2.25 11.60
N ASN A 176 -9.46 3.13 10.81
CA ASN A 176 -10.68 3.82 11.22
C ASN A 176 -11.83 3.44 10.29
N ILE A 177 -12.51 2.35 10.63
CA ILE A 177 -13.74 1.93 9.96
C ILE A 177 -14.92 2.29 10.84
N SER A 178 -15.77 3.18 10.35
CA SER A 178 -16.99 3.58 11.02
C SER A 178 -17.98 2.41 11.06
N GLU A 179 -18.56 2.14 12.22
CA GLU A 179 -19.68 1.19 12.35
C GLU A 179 -20.88 1.61 11.49
N LYS A 180 -21.17 2.92 11.45
CA LYS A 180 -22.33 3.47 10.74
C LYS A 180 -22.13 3.59 9.23
N ASN A 181 -20.90 3.81 8.78
CA ASN A 181 -20.58 4.08 7.37
C ASN A 181 -19.32 3.34 6.89
N PRO A 182 -19.26 2.00 7.02
CA PRO A 182 -18.04 1.23 6.84
C PRO A 182 -17.42 1.39 5.44
N PHE A 183 -18.23 1.42 4.38
CA PHE A 183 -17.68 1.56 3.02
C PHE A 183 -17.10 2.94 2.72
N THR A 184 -17.67 4.00 3.30
CA THR A 184 -17.13 5.37 3.15
C THR A 184 -15.78 5.44 3.86
N SER A 185 -15.65 4.83 5.04
CA SER A 185 -14.37 4.70 5.72
C SER A 185 -13.36 3.91 4.88
N ILE A 186 -13.75 2.79 4.27
CA ILE A 186 -12.85 2.01 3.39
C ILE A 186 -12.40 2.86 2.19
N ALA A 187 -13.31 3.55 1.51
CA ALA A 187 -12.97 4.43 0.40
C ALA A 187 -12.00 5.55 0.83
N HIS A 188 -12.18 6.09 2.03
CA HIS A 188 -11.26 7.07 2.60
C HIS A 188 -9.88 6.47 2.90
N THR A 189 -9.83 5.24 3.44
CA THR A 189 -8.58 4.51 3.67
C THR A 189 -7.81 4.29 2.37
N ILE A 190 -8.51 3.87 1.30
CA ILE A 190 -7.91 3.69 -0.03
C ILE A 190 -7.26 5.00 -0.51
N LYS A 191 -8.04 6.09 -0.49
CA LYS A 191 -7.60 7.42 -0.96
C LYS A 191 -6.42 8.00 -0.17
N TYR A 192 -6.35 7.72 1.12
CA TYR A 192 -5.31 8.25 2.01
C TYR A 192 -4.46 7.15 2.61
N SER A 193 -4.13 6.12 1.82
CA SER A 193 -3.42 4.94 2.32
C SER A 193 -2.05 5.26 2.94
N HIS A 194 -1.34 6.25 2.40
CA HIS A 194 -0.10 6.73 3.02
C HIS A 194 -0.29 7.24 4.48
N LYS A 195 -1.48 7.74 4.84
CA LYS A 195 -1.82 8.19 6.20
C LYS A 195 -2.29 7.07 7.14
N ASN A 196 -2.49 5.86 6.62
CA ASN A 196 -2.93 4.70 7.39
C ASN A 196 -1.84 3.61 7.36
N GLU A 197 -1.60 2.99 6.20
CA GLU A 197 -0.64 1.91 6.04
C GLU A 197 0.81 2.36 6.32
N LEU A 198 1.25 3.50 5.77
CA LEU A 198 2.61 3.98 6.02
C LEU A 198 2.76 4.66 7.39
N TYR A 199 1.66 5.16 7.98
CA TYR A 199 1.64 5.55 9.39
C TYR A 199 1.89 4.34 10.28
N ASN A 200 1.20 3.23 10.03
CA ASN A 200 1.41 2.00 10.78
C ASN A 200 2.83 1.49 10.60
N LEU A 201 3.37 1.50 9.38
CA LEU A 201 4.79 1.18 9.14
C LEU A 201 5.72 2.04 10.01
N TYR A 202 5.52 3.35 10.07
CA TYR A 202 6.31 4.24 10.92
C TYR A 202 6.24 3.80 12.39
N MET A 203 5.04 3.59 12.93
CA MET A 203 4.86 3.21 14.33
C MET A 203 5.52 1.87 14.66
N PHE A 204 5.36 0.88 13.78
CA PHE A 204 6.00 -0.43 13.94
C PHE A 204 7.52 -0.34 13.95
N LEU A 205 8.11 0.41 13.02
CA LEU A 205 9.56 0.56 12.93
C LEU A 205 10.13 1.34 14.13
N VAL A 206 9.41 2.35 14.63
CA VAL A 206 9.77 3.08 15.86
C VAL A 206 9.78 2.13 17.05
N ASP A 207 8.69 1.39 17.26
CA ASP A 207 8.57 0.47 18.38
C ASP A 207 9.59 -0.66 18.29
N PHE A 208 9.82 -1.20 17.09
CA PHE A 208 10.85 -2.21 16.84
C PHE A 208 12.24 -1.69 17.21
N ASN A 209 12.65 -0.53 16.70
CA ASN A 209 13.98 0.02 16.98
C ASN A 209 14.16 0.39 18.46
N LYS A 210 13.11 0.90 19.13
CA LYS A 210 13.14 1.16 20.57
C LYS A 210 13.27 -0.14 21.39
N LYS A 211 12.51 -1.18 21.05
CA LYS A 211 12.51 -2.48 21.75
C LYS A 211 13.83 -3.22 21.58
N VAL A 212 14.37 -3.24 20.36
CA VAL A 212 15.66 -3.90 20.06
C VAL A 212 16.81 -3.17 20.75
N GLY A 213 16.73 -1.84 20.88
CA GLY A 213 17.70 -1.05 21.65
C GLY A 213 19.13 -1.11 21.11
N PHE A 214 19.31 -1.45 19.83
CA PHE A 214 20.63 -1.60 19.21
C PHE A 214 21.44 -0.30 19.22
N ILE A 215 20.75 0.84 19.14
CA ILE A 215 21.29 2.19 19.26
C ILE A 215 20.35 3.04 20.13
N LYS A 216 20.87 4.13 20.71
CA LYS A 216 20.02 5.13 21.36
C LYS A 216 19.07 5.73 20.32
N PHE A 217 17.78 5.46 20.50
CA PHE A 217 16.75 5.94 19.60
C PHE A 217 16.60 7.47 19.71
N TYR A 218 16.66 8.17 18.58
CA TYR A 218 16.42 9.60 18.49
C TYR A 218 15.44 9.88 17.35
N GLU A 219 14.20 10.20 17.72
CA GLU A 219 13.09 10.31 16.78
C GLU A 219 13.33 11.28 15.61
N PRO A 220 13.95 12.47 15.81
CA PRO A 220 14.26 13.35 14.69
C PRO A 220 15.27 12.78 13.70
N ASP A 221 16.18 11.89 14.09
CA ASP A 221 17.04 11.16 13.13
C ASP A 221 16.23 10.10 12.41
N PHE A 222 15.40 9.36 13.16
CA PHE A 222 14.56 8.31 12.59
C PHE A 222 13.60 8.85 11.52
N LYS A 223 13.00 10.02 11.74
CA LYS A 223 12.14 10.70 10.76
C LYS A 223 12.89 11.07 9.47
N VAL A 224 14.19 11.38 9.56
CA VAL A 224 15.00 11.68 8.37
C VAL A 224 15.21 10.42 7.54
N GLU A 225 15.64 9.33 8.19
CA GLU A 225 15.82 8.05 7.51
C GLU A 225 14.47 7.52 6.99
N PHE A 226 13.39 7.63 7.77
CA PHE A 226 12.06 7.23 7.33
C PHE A 226 11.56 8.01 6.11
N TYR A 227 11.90 9.30 5.99
CA TYR A 227 11.62 10.05 4.76
C TYR A 227 12.30 9.41 3.54
N ASP A 228 13.55 9.00 3.68
CA ASP A 228 14.31 8.35 2.61
C ASP A 228 13.72 6.95 2.29
N LEU A 229 13.20 6.23 3.29
CA LEU A 229 12.41 5.01 3.05
C LEU A 229 11.13 5.30 2.26
N LEU A 230 10.44 6.42 2.51
CA LEU A 230 9.24 6.80 1.74
C LEU A 230 9.56 7.02 0.26
N GLU A 231 10.75 7.52 -0.07
CA GLU A 231 11.23 7.62 -1.45
C GLU A 231 11.40 6.26 -2.12
N ILE A 232 11.40 5.15 -1.37
CA ILE A 232 11.35 3.79 -1.90
C ILE A 232 9.89 3.31 -1.96
N VAL A 233 9.17 3.38 -0.84
CA VAL A 233 7.87 2.68 -0.66
C VAL A 233 6.63 3.47 -1.06
N LEU A 234 6.72 4.76 -1.40
CA LEU A 234 5.58 5.48 -1.99
C LEU A 234 5.44 5.15 -3.47
N ARG A 235 4.29 4.62 -3.91
CA ARG A 235 4.05 4.44 -5.36
C ARG A 235 3.88 5.77 -6.09
N GLU A 236 3.17 6.71 -5.47
CA GLU A 236 2.92 8.04 -6.04
C GLU A 236 3.95 9.05 -5.52
N LYS A 237 5.08 9.13 -6.20
CA LYS A 237 6.18 10.04 -5.82
C LYS A 237 5.75 11.51 -5.80
N SER A 238 4.73 11.90 -6.56
CA SER A 238 4.18 13.26 -6.57
C SER A 238 3.61 13.71 -5.22
N ILE A 239 3.31 12.79 -4.30
CA ILE A 239 2.91 13.12 -2.92
C ILE A 239 4.08 13.72 -2.15
N ILE A 240 5.31 13.31 -2.48
CA ILE A 240 6.53 13.90 -1.98
C ILE A 240 6.80 15.15 -2.82
N ASP A 241 6.34 16.31 -2.34
CA ASP A 241 6.57 17.61 -2.97
C ASP A 241 8.03 18.05 -2.79
N TYR A 242 8.93 17.37 -3.53
CA TYR A 242 10.37 17.59 -3.56
C TYR A 242 10.71 18.57 -4.68
N THR A 243 10.66 19.87 -4.36
CA THR A 243 11.19 20.92 -5.23
C THR A 243 12.24 21.71 -4.47
N ASP A 244 13.28 22.19 -5.16
CA ASP A 244 14.32 23.03 -4.55
C ASP A 244 13.72 24.28 -3.89
N GLU A 245 12.63 24.80 -4.45
CA GLU A 245 11.86 25.92 -3.92
C GLU A 245 11.20 25.56 -2.58
N ARG A 246 10.55 24.40 -2.50
CA ARG A 246 10.01 23.86 -1.25
C ARG A 246 11.07 23.65 -0.19
N ILE A 247 12.23 23.11 -0.56
CA ILE A 247 13.31 22.86 0.41
C ILE A 247 13.82 24.18 0.99
N LYS A 248 13.91 25.24 0.17
CA LYS A 248 14.33 26.59 0.61
C LYS A 248 13.37 27.22 1.64
N GLU A 249 12.10 26.81 1.68
CA GLU A 249 11.17 27.22 2.75
C GLU A 249 11.59 26.70 4.14
N TYR A 250 12.49 25.71 4.18
CA TYR A 250 13.01 25.11 5.41
C TYR A 250 14.49 25.46 5.57
N LYS A 251 14.87 25.81 6.80
CA LYS A 251 16.26 26.20 7.12
C LYS A 251 17.31 25.16 6.72
N THR A 252 16.96 23.87 6.67
CA THR A 252 17.84 22.77 6.30
C THR A 252 17.05 21.64 5.64
N LEU A 253 17.70 20.85 4.77
CA LEU A 253 17.13 19.61 4.20
C LEU A 253 16.65 18.66 5.31
N ARG A 254 17.41 18.54 6.39
CA ARG A 254 17.03 17.76 7.57
C ARG A 254 15.67 18.19 8.12
N ARG A 255 15.46 19.50 8.32
CA ARG A 255 14.19 20.04 8.83
C ARG A 255 13.05 19.81 7.85
N PHE A 256 13.31 19.92 6.55
CA PHE A 256 12.36 19.59 5.50
C PHE A 256 11.90 18.13 5.63
N LYS A 257 12.81 17.16 5.62
CA LYS A 257 12.50 15.72 5.72
C LYS A 257 11.65 15.39 6.96
N ILE A 258 12.04 15.90 8.13
CA ILE A 258 11.28 15.74 9.38
C ILE A 258 9.85 16.26 9.24
N LYS A 259 9.70 17.48 8.72
CA LYS A 259 8.39 18.12 8.57
C LYS A 259 7.52 17.43 7.53
N GLN A 260 8.11 16.85 6.49
CA GLN A 260 7.38 16.05 5.52
C GLN A 260 6.83 14.78 6.13
N VAL A 261 7.60 14.03 6.92
CA VAL A 261 7.08 12.86 7.64
C VAL A 261 5.95 13.26 8.58
N GLU A 262 6.11 14.35 9.33
CA GLU A 262 5.06 14.86 10.22
C GLU A 262 3.76 15.21 9.48
N ARG A 263 3.86 15.86 8.32
CA ARG A 263 2.71 16.33 7.54
C ARG A 263 2.07 15.24 6.67
N LEU A 264 2.87 14.38 6.07
CA LEU A 264 2.37 13.38 5.12
C LEU A 264 1.90 12.12 5.85
N ILE A 265 2.55 11.76 6.96
CA ILE A 265 2.35 10.46 7.60
C ILE A 265 1.69 10.63 8.97
N LEU A 266 2.21 11.52 9.81
CA LEU A 266 1.81 11.60 11.23
C LEU A 266 0.63 12.54 11.51
N SER A 267 0.16 13.29 10.51
CA SER A 267 -0.99 14.21 10.61
C SER A 267 -2.34 13.51 10.46
#